data_AF-A0A928GAI8-F1
#
_entry.id   AF-A0A928GAI8-F1
#
_cell.length_a   1.000
_cell.length_b   1.000
_cell.length_c   1.000
_cell.angle_alpha   90.00
_cell.angle_beta   90.00
_cell.angle_gamma   90.00
#
_symmetry.space_group_name_H-M   'P 1'
#
loop_
_entity.id
_entity.type
_entity.pdbx_description
1 polymer ?
#
loop_
_entity_poly.entity_id
_entity_poly.type
_entity_poly.pdbx_seq_one_letter_code
_entity_poly.pdbx_strand_id
1 'polypeptide(L)'
;MKKIILFAMVCLAMFSSANAQTVVPGAGVKDLSMQRNGKFMSVQMLLDLKELDVPFNRAVIFTPVIRNGNDSIVLSSVGVYGRNRYYYYQRVGIGQITGEDELSYRASKMPESVPYNSISNYEEWMEGATLVLNRKDFGCCSDILADIDGTLLDKYRTPVKEYIPMLVYVRPEAEEQKSRSLSGTAYIDFPVNITQIRPEYRNNIVELAKISGTIDSVNNDKDITIKNVFIKGFASPEGSWALNERLAKGRTEALKKYVQDLYKFAPDMITTSYEPEDWSGLRKYVESSTLAAKDNILDIIDSDQKPDSKEWIIKSKYPEDYRYLLANCYPALRHSDYVIDYVIRDFNTVDEIKEIMATAPHKLSLQELYILAQQYEAGSKEFNNVFETAVKMYPGDVTANLNAANAAMERKDLVGAERYLMHAGTSPQAIYARANLAAMQLKLDEAEKLFIEAKEAGIAEADASIAKLQELKR
;
A
#
# COMPACT_ATOMS: atom_id res chain seq x y z
N MET A 1 36.81 -25.27 45.04
CA MET A 1 35.67 -25.86 44.31
C MET A 1 35.01 -24.77 43.48
N LYS A 2 35.49 -24.54 42.25
CA LYS A 2 34.87 -23.59 41.31
C LYS A 2 33.88 -24.39 40.47
N LYS A 3 32.59 -24.05 40.59
CA LYS A 3 31.49 -24.67 39.84
C LYS A 3 31.64 -24.30 38.37
N ILE A 4 31.93 -25.30 37.53
CA ILE A 4 31.81 -25.20 36.07
C ILE A 4 30.32 -25.34 35.76
N ILE A 5 29.69 -24.25 35.34
CA ILE A 5 28.31 -24.25 34.87
C ILE A 5 28.34 -24.72 33.42
N LEU A 6 27.91 -25.98 33.20
CA LEU A 6 27.71 -26.57 31.89
C LEU A 6 26.42 -26.00 31.29
N PHE A 7 26.51 -25.01 30.40
CA PHE A 7 25.36 -24.59 29.59
C PHE A 7 25.20 -25.57 28.43
N ALA A 8 24.37 -26.60 28.63
CA ALA A 8 23.92 -27.47 27.54
C ALA A 8 22.81 -26.74 26.77
N MET A 9 23.18 -25.96 25.75
CA MET A 9 22.24 -25.39 24.80
C MET A 9 22.01 -26.41 23.68
N VAL A 10 20.99 -27.24 23.84
CA VAL A 10 20.51 -28.16 22.79
C VAL A 10 19.60 -27.35 21.87
N CYS A 11 20.16 -26.81 20.79
CA CYS A 11 19.37 -26.38 19.63
C CYS A 11 19.14 -27.60 18.74
N LEU A 12 17.91 -28.11 18.73
CA LEU A 12 17.47 -29.14 17.79
C LEU A 12 17.40 -28.50 16.39
N ALA A 13 18.41 -28.70 15.56
CA ALA A 13 18.34 -28.37 14.13
C ALA A 13 17.54 -29.47 13.41
N MET A 14 16.46 -29.09 12.73
CA MET A 14 15.80 -29.98 11.77
C MET A 14 16.64 -30.00 10.49
N PHE A 15 17.28 -31.13 10.22
CA PHE A 15 18.06 -31.35 8.99
C PHE A 15 17.10 -31.70 7.85
N SER A 16 17.06 -30.87 6.81
CA SER A 16 16.37 -31.17 5.55
C SER A 16 17.28 -31.99 4.62
N SER A 17 16.73 -32.98 3.91
CA SER A 17 17.51 -33.79 2.95
C SER A 17 17.86 -32.99 1.69
N ALA A 18 18.95 -32.21 1.76
CA ALA A 18 19.63 -31.62 0.62
C ALA A 18 20.78 -32.52 0.11
N ASN A 19 21.07 -32.48 -1.19
CA ASN A 19 22.23 -33.17 -1.78
C ASN A 19 23.55 -32.56 -1.27
N ALA A 20 24.56 -33.38 -0.98
CA ALA A 20 25.89 -32.89 -0.57
C ALA A 20 26.54 -32.13 -1.71
N GLN A 21 27.09 -30.96 -1.41
CA GLN A 21 28.03 -30.31 -2.32
C GLN A 21 29.41 -30.92 -2.06
N THR A 22 30.03 -31.56 -3.06
CA THR A 22 31.42 -32.02 -2.96
C THR A 22 32.33 -30.78 -2.90
N VAL A 23 33.07 -30.64 -1.80
CA VAL A 23 33.87 -29.43 -1.49
C VAL A 23 35.36 -29.66 -1.73
N VAL A 24 35.80 -30.87 -1.42
CA VAL A 24 37.14 -31.42 -1.68
C VAL A 24 36.96 -32.88 -2.14
N PRO A 25 37.96 -33.51 -2.79
CA PRO A 25 37.86 -34.91 -3.15
C PRO A 25 37.46 -35.77 -1.94
N GLY A 26 36.53 -36.71 -2.13
CA GLY A 26 36.08 -37.65 -1.08
C GLY A 26 35.33 -37.03 0.10
N ALA A 27 35.09 -35.71 0.15
CA ALA A 27 34.29 -35.09 1.21
C ALA A 27 33.34 -34.00 0.69
N GLY A 28 32.08 -34.10 1.09
CA GLY A 28 31.05 -33.10 0.86
C GLY A 28 30.58 -32.44 2.15
N VAL A 29 29.87 -31.32 2.03
CA VAL A 29 29.23 -30.65 3.17
C VAL A 29 27.73 -30.53 2.91
N LYS A 30 26.92 -30.81 3.95
CA LYS A 30 25.47 -30.62 4.00
C LYS A 30 25.10 -29.76 5.20
N ASP A 31 23.96 -29.08 5.10
CA ASP A 31 23.33 -28.33 6.20
C ASP A 31 24.30 -27.40 6.94
N LEU A 32 25.14 -26.70 6.17
CA LEU A 32 26.06 -25.70 6.72
C LEU A 32 25.25 -24.53 7.31
N SER A 33 25.55 -24.21 8.57
CA SER A 33 24.98 -23.09 9.30
C SER A 33 26.10 -22.35 10.02
N MET A 34 26.28 -21.08 9.68
CA MET A 34 27.13 -20.14 10.40
C MET A 34 26.23 -19.12 11.11
N GLN A 35 26.27 -19.07 12.44
CA GLN A 35 25.41 -18.19 13.23
C GLN A 35 26.19 -17.43 14.29
N ARG A 36 25.87 -16.15 14.45
CA ARG A 36 26.38 -15.34 15.54
C ARG A 36 25.40 -15.39 16.71
N ASN A 37 25.90 -15.75 17.89
CA ASN A 37 25.17 -15.66 19.15
C ASN A 37 25.96 -14.78 20.12
N GLY A 38 25.58 -13.51 20.18
CA GLY A 38 26.29 -12.49 20.96
C GLY A 38 27.73 -12.28 20.49
N LYS A 39 28.70 -12.72 21.32
CA LYS A 39 30.14 -12.61 21.06
C LYS A 39 30.73 -13.86 20.40
N PHE A 40 29.94 -14.88 20.13
CA PHE A 40 30.42 -16.14 19.57
C PHE A 40 29.87 -16.38 18.17
N MET A 41 30.69 -16.97 17.31
CA MET A 41 30.33 -17.52 16.01
C MET A 41 30.29 -19.04 16.13
N SER A 42 29.14 -19.65 15.84
CA SER A 42 28.99 -21.10 15.75
C SER A 42 28.94 -21.56 14.30
N VAL A 43 29.68 -22.62 13.98
CA VAL A 43 29.67 -23.31 12.69
C VAL A 43 29.16 -24.72 12.91
N GLN A 44 28.06 -25.06 12.26
CA GLN A 44 27.45 -26.39 12.28
C GLN A 44 27.35 -26.91 10.85
N MET A 45 27.69 -28.17 10.64
CA MET A 45 27.55 -28.83 9.34
C MET A 45 27.55 -30.35 9.47
N LEU A 46 27.08 -31.04 8.43
CA LEU A 46 27.28 -32.46 8.24
C LEU A 46 28.38 -32.68 7.20
N LEU A 47 29.49 -33.29 7.62
CA LEU A 47 30.59 -33.65 6.75
C LEU A 47 30.33 -35.04 6.15
N ASP A 48 29.99 -35.08 4.86
CA ASP A 48 29.74 -36.32 4.11
C ASP A 48 31.06 -36.92 3.64
N LEU A 49 31.40 -38.10 4.18
CA LEU A 49 32.66 -38.79 3.92
C LEU A 49 32.45 -40.13 3.22
N LYS A 50 31.27 -40.37 2.63
CA LYS A 50 30.90 -41.66 2.03
C LYS A 50 31.85 -42.13 0.92
N GLU A 51 32.40 -41.19 0.15
CA GLU A 51 33.32 -41.46 -0.95
C GLU A 51 34.81 -41.44 -0.53
N LEU A 52 35.09 -41.25 0.77
CA LEU A 52 36.46 -41.15 1.26
C LEU A 52 37.08 -42.55 1.41
N ASP A 53 38.11 -42.82 0.62
CA ASP A 53 39.02 -43.95 0.83
C ASP A 53 40.34 -43.48 1.47
N VAL A 54 40.77 -44.18 2.53
CA VAL A 54 42.01 -43.88 3.26
C VAL A 54 42.86 -45.15 3.40
N PRO A 55 44.00 -45.23 2.66
CA PRO A 55 44.91 -46.37 2.73
C PRO A 55 45.49 -46.62 4.13
N PHE A 56 45.88 -47.88 4.39
CA PHE A 56 46.27 -48.38 5.73
C PHE A 56 47.34 -47.55 6.47
N ASN A 57 48.27 -46.95 5.73
CA ASN A 57 49.42 -46.17 6.25
C ASN A 57 49.26 -44.65 6.06
N ARG A 58 48.06 -44.16 5.71
CA ARG A 58 47.80 -42.74 5.47
C ARG A 58 46.85 -42.15 6.51
N ALA A 59 46.80 -40.82 6.56
CA ALA A 59 45.74 -40.07 7.22
C ALA A 59 45.24 -38.96 6.30
N VAL A 60 43.98 -38.61 6.41
CA VAL A 60 43.37 -37.47 5.72
C VAL A 60 42.80 -36.56 6.79
N ILE A 61 43.21 -35.30 6.79
CA ILE A 61 42.77 -34.29 7.76
C ILE A 61 41.93 -33.26 7.01
N PHE A 62 40.73 -33.01 7.53
CA PHE A 62 39.85 -31.94 7.07
C PHE A 62 39.86 -30.81 8.09
N THR A 63 40.23 -29.61 7.65
CA THR A 63 40.37 -28.43 8.51
C THR A 63 39.43 -27.34 8.01
N PRO A 64 38.31 -27.08 8.70
CA PRO A 64 37.44 -25.96 8.39
C PRO A 64 38.10 -24.63 8.78
N VAL A 65 37.99 -23.63 7.92
CA VAL A 65 38.59 -22.30 8.10
C VAL A 65 37.56 -21.24 7.73
N ILE A 66 37.29 -20.30 8.63
CA ILE A 66 36.52 -19.10 8.29
C ILE A 66 37.50 -18.09 7.72
N ARG A 67 37.23 -17.54 6.53
CA ARG A 67 38.12 -16.61 5.83
C ARG A 67 37.33 -15.42 5.28
N ASN A 68 37.88 -14.21 5.44
CA ASN A 68 37.42 -13.01 4.75
C ASN A 68 38.63 -12.13 4.39
N GLY A 69 38.90 -11.95 3.10
CA GLY A 69 40.09 -11.21 2.66
C GLY A 69 41.38 -11.83 3.21
N ASN A 70 42.13 -11.05 3.99
CA ASN A 70 43.40 -11.46 4.61
C ASN A 70 43.23 -12.08 6.01
N ASP A 71 42.05 -11.97 6.61
CA ASP A 71 41.77 -12.48 7.94
C ASP A 71 41.20 -13.90 7.86
N SER A 72 41.64 -14.76 8.77
CA SER A 72 41.12 -16.12 8.88
C SER A 72 41.24 -16.69 10.27
N ILE A 73 40.35 -17.62 10.60
CA ILE A 73 40.46 -18.45 11.81
C ILE A 73 40.33 -19.92 11.44
N VAL A 74 41.28 -20.71 11.94
CA VAL A 74 41.30 -22.16 11.78
C VAL A 74 40.46 -22.79 12.88
N LEU A 75 39.53 -23.67 12.50
CA LEU A 75 38.66 -24.39 13.42
C LEU A 75 39.20 -25.81 13.69
N SER A 76 38.65 -26.48 14.70
CA SER A 76 39.02 -27.86 15.06
C SER A 76 38.89 -28.79 13.85
N SER A 77 39.91 -29.63 13.61
CA SER A 77 39.97 -30.49 12.43
C SER A 77 39.27 -31.84 12.64
N VAL A 78 38.91 -32.49 11.54
CA VAL A 78 38.41 -33.87 11.51
C VAL A 78 39.45 -34.76 10.83
N GLY A 79 40.01 -35.71 11.55
CA GLY A 79 41.03 -36.62 11.05
C GLY A 79 40.49 -38.02 10.76
N VAL A 80 40.84 -38.60 9.61
CA VAL A 80 40.51 -39.97 9.22
C VAL A 80 41.78 -40.75 8.96
N TYR A 81 42.00 -41.81 9.74
CA TYR A 81 43.26 -42.53 9.79
C TYR A 81 43.13 -43.96 9.26
N GLY A 82 44.04 -44.35 8.37
CA GLY A 82 44.26 -45.74 8.02
C GLY A 82 44.64 -46.58 9.24
N ARG A 83 44.41 -47.89 9.18
CA ARG A 83 44.57 -48.81 10.34
C ARG A 83 45.90 -48.66 11.07
N ASN A 84 47.02 -48.69 10.35
CA ASN A 84 48.35 -48.66 10.97
C ASN A 84 48.65 -47.26 11.52
N ARG A 85 48.24 -46.22 10.77
CA ARG A 85 48.42 -44.82 11.16
C ARG A 85 47.65 -44.49 12.44
N TYR A 86 46.41 -44.98 12.55
CA TYR A 86 45.58 -44.81 13.75
C TYR A 86 46.25 -45.41 14.99
N TYR A 87 46.75 -46.65 14.91
CA TYR A 87 47.42 -47.28 16.05
C TYR A 87 48.79 -46.70 16.37
N TYR A 88 49.47 -46.11 15.39
CA TYR A 88 50.71 -45.37 15.64
C TYR A 88 50.44 -44.19 16.59
N TYR A 89 49.49 -43.30 16.25
CA TYR A 89 49.17 -42.15 17.10
C TYR A 89 48.60 -42.56 18.47
N GLN A 90 47.81 -43.63 18.54
CA GLN A 90 47.38 -44.16 19.85
C GLN A 90 48.53 -44.64 20.74
N ARG A 91 49.63 -45.14 20.16
CA ARG A 91 50.77 -45.68 20.94
C ARG A 91 51.78 -44.60 21.34
N VAL A 92 51.98 -43.60 20.49
CA VAL A 92 52.98 -42.56 20.73
C VAL A 92 52.51 -41.56 21.79
N GLY A 93 51.20 -41.47 22.05
CA GLY A 93 50.65 -40.70 23.19
C GLY A 93 50.76 -39.18 23.05
N ILE A 94 51.41 -38.69 21.98
CA ILE A 94 51.14 -37.38 21.40
C ILE A 94 49.75 -37.46 20.76
N GLY A 95 48.94 -36.42 20.87
CA GLY A 95 47.62 -36.37 20.23
C GLY A 95 47.64 -36.68 18.73
N GLN A 96 46.49 -36.57 18.10
CA GLN A 96 46.38 -36.78 16.66
C GLN A 96 47.09 -35.65 15.90
N ILE A 97 47.17 -35.72 14.56
CA ILE A 97 48.07 -34.87 13.75
C ILE A 97 47.93 -33.36 14.05
N THR A 98 46.71 -32.90 14.35
CA THR A 98 46.41 -31.47 14.62
C THR A 98 46.21 -31.14 16.11
N GLY A 99 46.42 -32.09 17.02
CA GLY A 99 46.36 -31.87 18.47
C GLY A 99 45.21 -32.58 19.18
N GLU A 100 44.93 -32.16 20.42
CA GLU A 100 43.94 -32.80 21.31
C GLU A 100 42.48 -32.50 20.91
N ASP A 101 42.23 -31.36 20.27
CA ASP A 101 40.90 -30.93 19.84
C ASP A 101 40.47 -31.53 18.47
N GLU A 102 41.29 -32.43 17.90
CA GLU A 102 40.99 -33.10 16.62
C GLU A 102 39.96 -34.21 16.78
N LEU A 103 38.84 -34.11 16.07
CA LEU A 103 37.85 -35.18 15.99
C LEU A 103 38.36 -36.30 15.07
N SER A 104 38.73 -37.44 15.65
CA SER A 104 39.48 -38.47 14.92
C SER A 104 38.74 -39.79 14.76
N TYR A 105 38.76 -40.33 13.54
CA TYR A 105 38.16 -41.61 13.19
C TYR A 105 39.20 -42.56 12.59
N ARG A 106 39.08 -43.85 12.92
CA ARG A 106 39.73 -44.89 12.13
C ARG A 106 38.90 -45.13 10.86
N ALA A 107 39.52 -45.17 9.69
CA ALA A 107 38.87 -45.30 8.39
C ALA A 107 37.81 -46.41 8.34
N SER A 108 38.11 -47.60 8.89
CA SER A 108 37.18 -48.74 8.92
C SER A 108 35.99 -48.60 9.88
N LYS A 109 35.92 -47.51 10.65
CA LYS A 109 34.87 -47.22 11.64
C LYS A 109 34.30 -45.81 11.47
N MET A 110 34.68 -45.12 10.40
CA MET A 110 34.22 -43.77 10.13
C MET A 110 32.74 -43.81 9.70
N PRO A 111 31.87 -42.95 10.27
CA PRO A 111 30.51 -42.79 9.77
C PRO A 111 30.50 -42.26 8.33
N GLU A 112 29.47 -42.60 7.55
CA GLU A 112 29.27 -42.00 6.22
C GLU A 112 29.07 -40.47 6.29
N SER A 113 28.53 -39.97 7.40
CA SER A 113 28.38 -38.53 7.67
C SER A 113 28.73 -38.21 9.11
N VAL A 114 29.59 -37.22 9.30
CA VAL A 114 30.09 -36.78 10.61
C VAL A 114 29.44 -35.44 10.97
N PRO A 115 28.67 -35.35 12.07
CA PRO A 115 28.18 -34.07 12.57
C PRO A 115 29.34 -33.25 13.13
N TYR A 116 29.49 -32.03 12.63
CA TYR A 116 30.53 -31.09 13.02
C TYR A 116 29.92 -29.85 13.67
N ASN A 117 30.50 -29.44 14.80
CA ASN A 117 30.14 -28.21 15.50
C ASN A 117 31.41 -27.55 16.05
N SER A 118 31.58 -26.26 15.79
CA SER A 118 32.68 -25.46 16.33
C SER A 118 32.17 -24.09 16.77
N ILE A 119 32.76 -23.56 17.84
CA ILE A 119 32.44 -22.25 18.40
C ILE A 119 33.74 -21.44 18.48
N SER A 120 33.70 -20.21 17.98
CA SER A 120 34.80 -19.24 18.03
C SER A 120 34.29 -17.88 18.48
N ASN A 121 35.18 -16.94 18.82
CA ASN A 121 34.77 -15.56 19.07
C ASN A 121 34.42 -14.86 17.75
N TYR A 122 33.34 -14.09 17.75
CA TYR A 122 32.97 -13.24 16.62
C TYR A 122 33.86 -12.00 16.59
N GLU A 123 34.43 -11.72 15.42
CA GLU A 123 35.22 -10.52 15.13
C GLU A 123 34.55 -9.76 13.96
N GLU A 124 34.71 -8.43 13.89
CA GLU A 124 34.02 -7.61 12.88
C GLU A 124 34.34 -8.00 11.43
N TRP A 125 35.57 -8.47 11.16
CA TRP A 125 35.98 -8.96 9.85
C TRP A 125 35.22 -10.21 9.40
N MET A 126 34.52 -10.92 10.30
CA MET A 126 33.75 -12.10 9.94
C MET A 126 32.47 -11.77 9.15
N GLU A 127 32.04 -10.51 9.08
CA GLU A 127 30.91 -10.10 8.24
C GLU A 127 31.23 -10.30 6.76
N GLY A 128 30.46 -11.15 6.07
CA GLY A 128 30.73 -11.55 4.69
C GLY A 128 31.74 -12.69 4.54
N ALA A 129 32.24 -13.26 5.65
CA ALA A 129 33.20 -14.36 5.63
C ALA A 129 32.61 -15.66 5.07
N THR A 130 33.46 -16.50 4.49
CA THR A 130 33.10 -17.82 3.96
C THR A 130 33.75 -18.92 4.79
N LEU A 131 33.12 -20.09 4.83
CA LEU A 131 33.77 -21.30 5.33
C LEU A 131 34.51 -22.01 4.19
N VAL A 132 35.77 -22.38 4.41
CA VAL A 132 36.58 -23.20 3.49
C VAL A 132 36.91 -24.50 4.21
N LEU A 133 36.81 -25.63 3.51
CA LEU A 133 37.28 -26.91 4.01
C LEU A 133 38.63 -27.25 3.36
N ASN A 134 39.73 -27.13 4.10
CA ASN A 134 41.04 -27.58 3.63
C ASN A 134 41.19 -29.09 3.88
N ARG A 135 41.78 -29.82 2.93
CA ARG A 135 42.11 -31.24 3.03
C ARG A 135 43.62 -31.44 2.93
N LYS A 136 44.20 -32.17 3.88
CA LYS A 136 45.59 -32.61 3.83
C LYS A 136 45.72 -34.12 3.93
N ASP A 137 46.48 -34.70 3.02
CA ASP A 137 46.78 -36.12 3.02
C ASP A 137 48.19 -36.35 3.56
N PHE A 138 48.33 -37.20 4.58
CA PHE A 138 49.59 -37.51 5.23
C PHE A 138 50.06 -38.92 4.89
N GLY A 139 51.35 -39.02 4.56
CA GLY A 139 52.05 -40.28 4.32
C GLY A 139 52.57 -40.96 5.58
N CYS A 140 53.34 -42.03 5.38
CA CYS A 140 53.87 -42.89 6.45
C CYS A 140 54.83 -42.12 7.40
N CYS A 141 55.55 -41.13 6.88
CA CYS A 141 56.54 -40.33 7.63
C CYS A 141 56.04 -38.93 8.01
N SER A 142 54.71 -38.73 8.03
CA SER A 142 54.09 -37.40 8.23
C SER A 142 54.34 -36.39 7.10
N ASP A 143 54.87 -36.85 5.95
CA ASP A 143 54.97 -36.03 4.74
C ASP A 143 53.57 -35.67 4.23
N ILE A 144 53.39 -34.42 3.80
CA ILE A 144 52.15 -33.95 3.17
C ILE A 144 52.17 -34.41 1.71
N LEU A 145 51.27 -35.33 1.37
CA LEU A 145 51.11 -35.91 0.04
C LEU A 145 50.16 -35.10 -0.85
N ALA A 146 49.21 -34.41 -0.23
CA ALA A 146 48.30 -33.48 -0.89
C ALA A 146 47.88 -32.38 0.09
N ASP A 147 47.73 -31.15 -0.40
CA ASP A 147 47.18 -30.00 0.33
C ASP A 147 46.19 -29.31 -0.61
N ILE A 148 44.90 -29.44 -0.31
CA ILE A 148 43.81 -29.04 -1.19
C ILE A 148 42.92 -28.07 -0.43
N ASP A 149 42.88 -26.82 -0.89
CA ASP A 149 41.87 -25.87 -0.45
C ASP A 149 40.54 -26.19 -1.15
N GLY A 150 39.50 -26.47 -0.36
CA GLY A 150 38.16 -26.73 -0.87
C GLY A 150 37.46 -25.50 -1.41
N THR A 151 36.33 -25.72 -2.09
CA THR A 151 35.50 -24.62 -2.59
C THR A 151 34.93 -23.79 -1.43
N LEU A 152 34.80 -22.47 -1.65
CA LEU A 152 34.17 -21.56 -0.69
C LEU A 152 32.72 -21.98 -0.45
N LEU A 153 32.41 -22.33 0.79
CA LEU A 153 31.08 -22.61 1.27
C LEU A 153 30.49 -21.30 1.80
N ASP A 154 29.17 -21.17 1.62
CA ASP A 154 28.34 -19.95 1.67
C ASP A 154 28.81 -18.81 2.60
N LYS A 155 28.48 -17.57 2.24
CA LYS A 155 28.89 -16.38 2.99
C LYS A 155 28.06 -16.20 4.24
N TYR A 156 28.70 -16.12 5.40
CA TYR A 156 28.09 -15.55 6.59
C TYR A 156 27.75 -14.09 6.34
N ARG A 157 26.50 -13.72 6.63
CA ARG A 157 26.07 -12.33 6.76
C ARG A 157 25.25 -12.21 8.03
N THR A 158 25.40 -11.11 8.74
CA THR A 158 24.51 -10.82 9.87
C THR A 158 23.07 -10.77 9.32
N PRO A 159 22.13 -11.55 9.89
CA PRO A 159 20.73 -11.45 9.50
C PRO A 159 20.26 -10.02 9.72
N VAL A 160 19.77 -9.37 8.66
CA VAL A 160 19.15 -8.05 8.79
C VAL A 160 17.94 -8.24 9.69
N LYS A 161 17.97 -7.66 10.89
CA LYS A 161 16.78 -7.65 11.76
C LYS A 161 15.73 -6.79 11.08
N GLU A 162 14.70 -7.43 10.53
CA GLU A 162 13.60 -6.73 9.87
C GLU A 162 12.59 -6.25 10.92
N TYR A 163 12.16 -5.00 10.82
CA TYR A 163 11.04 -4.51 11.61
C TYR A 163 9.73 -5.04 11.02
N ILE A 164 9.01 -5.87 11.79
CA ILE A 164 7.67 -6.33 11.42
C ILE A 164 6.64 -5.48 12.18
N PRO A 165 5.87 -4.62 11.49
CA PRO A 165 4.92 -3.71 12.12
C PRO A 165 3.75 -4.47 12.74
N MET A 166 3.17 -3.89 13.80
CA MET A 166 1.82 -4.24 14.24
C MET A 166 0.89 -3.17 13.71
N LEU A 167 -0.08 -3.55 12.89
CA LEU A 167 -0.92 -2.61 12.17
C LEU A 167 -2.30 -2.53 12.81
N VAL A 168 -2.78 -1.31 13.01
CA VAL A 168 -4.06 -1.03 13.65
C VAL A 168 -5.04 -0.49 12.62
N TYR A 169 -5.95 -1.35 12.17
CA TYR A 169 -7.05 -0.97 11.28
C TYR A 169 -8.18 -0.32 12.07
N VAL A 170 -8.72 0.77 11.52
CA VAL A 170 -9.80 1.53 12.14
C VAL A 170 -11.11 1.23 11.44
N ARG A 171 -12.13 0.83 12.21
CA ARG A 171 -13.49 0.70 11.69
C ARG A 171 -14.04 2.09 11.34
N PRO A 172 -14.48 2.33 10.09
CA PRO A 172 -15.12 3.58 9.72
C PRO A 172 -16.41 3.83 10.50
N GLU A 173 -16.74 5.10 10.70
CA GLU A 173 -18.03 5.52 11.24
C GLU A 173 -19.17 5.04 10.32
N ALA A 174 -20.28 4.63 10.92
CA ALA A 174 -21.45 4.19 10.16
C ALA A 174 -22.13 5.41 9.53
N GLU A 175 -22.36 5.38 8.22
CA GLU A 175 -23.27 6.35 7.61
C GLU A 175 -24.71 5.97 7.97
N GLU A 176 -25.54 6.92 8.42
CA GLU A 176 -26.96 6.66 8.73
C GLU A 176 -27.76 6.28 7.47
N GLN A 177 -27.37 6.85 6.33
CA GLN A 177 -27.96 6.57 5.03
C GLN A 177 -26.96 6.90 3.93
N LYS A 178 -26.87 6.01 2.93
CA LYS A 178 -25.97 6.16 1.77
C LYS A 178 -26.55 7.14 0.75
N SER A 179 -26.64 8.41 1.14
CA SER A 179 -27.17 9.51 0.33
C SER A 179 -26.11 10.01 -0.64
N ARG A 180 -26.50 10.16 -1.91
CA ARG A 180 -25.65 10.62 -3.01
C ARG A 180 -26.46 11.55 -3.92
N SER A 181 -25.78 12.27 -4.81
CA SER A 181 -26.45 13.11 -5.79
C SER A 181 -25.78 13.07 -7.16
N LEU A 182 -26.59 13.21 -8.21
CA LEU A 182 -26.13 13.47 -9.57
C LEU A 182 -26.59 14.86 -9.98
N SER A 183 -25.75 15.61 -10.68
CA SER A 183 -26.09 16.95 -11.16
C SER A 183 -25.75 17.13 -12.63
N GLY A 184 -26.43 18.06 -13.27
CA GLY A 184 -26.17 18.43 -14.65
C GLY A 184 -26.86 19.73 -15.05
N THR A 185 -26.58 20.16 -16.28
CA THR A 185 -27.13 21.38 -16.87
C THR A 185 -27.73 21.04 -18.23
N ALA A 186 -28.90 21.61 -18.53
CA ALA A 186 -29.57 21.47 -19.82
C ALA A 186 -29.94 22.84 -20.40
N TYR A 187 -29.81 22.99 -21.72
CA TYR A 187 -30.04 24.25 -22.44
C TYR A 187 -31.35 24.20 -23.21
N ILE A 188 -32.47 24.17 -22.49
CA ILE A 188 -33.80 24.05 -23.10
C ILE A 188 -34.14 25.34 -23.88
N ASP A 189 -34.28 25.20 -25.19
CA ASP A 189 -34.70 26.22 -26.12
C ASP A 189 -36.21 26.48 -26.00
N PHE A 190 -36.58 27.76 -25.93
CA PHE A 190 -37.98 28.19 -25.96
C PHE A 190 -38.20 29.14 -27.12
N PRO A 191 -39.37 29.10 -27.79
CA PRO A 191 -39.76 30.18 -28.69
C PRO A 191 -39.79 31.53 -27.95
N VAL A 192 -39.62 32.63 -28.69
CA VAL A 192 -39.53 33.97 -28.11
C VAL A 192 -40.73 34.26 -27.21
N ASN A 193 -40.43 34.69 -25.98
CA ASN A 193 -41.42 35.07 -24.96
C ASN A 193 -42.40 33.95 -24.52
N ILE A 194 -42.08 32.69 -24.84
CA ILE A 194 -42.88 31.51 -24.49
C ILE A 194 -42.16 30.70 -23.39
N THR A 195 -42.94 30.09 -22.51
CA THR A 195 -42.49 29.24 -21.39
C THR A 195 -42.81 27.77 -21.58
N GLN A 196 -43.67 27.42 -22.54
CA GLN A 196 -44.03 26.03 -22.81
C GLN A 196 -42.89 25.29 -23.51
N ILE A 197 -42.52 24.11 -22.99
CA ILE A 197 -41.54 23.22 -23.62
C ILE A 197 -42.14 22.62 -24.89
N ARG A 198 -41.35 22.66 -25.97
CA ARG A 198 -41.60 21.96 -27.22
C ARG A 198 -40.43 20.99 -27.46
N PRO A 199 -40.61 19.67 -27.27
CA PRO A 199 -39.50 18.71 -27.36
C PRO A 199 -38.79 18.75 -28.72
N GLU A 200 -39.54 18.90 -29.81
CA GLU A 200 -39.02 18.94 -31.18
C GLU A 200 -38.43 20.32 -31.58
N TYR A 201 -38.46 21.32 -30.69
CA TYR A 201 -37.97 22.65 -31.00
C TYR A 201 -36.44 22.71 -30.86
N ARG A 202 -35.76 22.91 -31.99
CA ARG A 202 -34.28 23.02 -32.05
C ARG A 202 -33.61 21.79 -31.42
N ASN A 203 -32.77 21.97 -30.41
CA ASN A 203 -31.97 20.91 -29.80
C ASN A 203 -32.65 20.29 -28.56
N ASN A 204 -33.91 20.60 -28.29
CA ASN A 204 -34.58 20.19 -27.06
C ASN A 204 -34.64 18.67 -26.87
N ILE A 205 -34.75 17.87 -27.94
CA ILE A 205 -34.71 16.41 -27.84
C ILE A 205 -33.44 15.96 -27.12
N VAL A 206 -32.28 16.51 -27.51
CA VAL A 206 -30.98 16.16 -26.94
C VAL A 206 -30.84 16.69 -25.52
N GLU A 207 -31.26 17.93 -25.27
CA GLU A 207 -31.14 18.54 -23.93
C GLU A 207 -32.08 17.90 -22.90
N LEU A 208 -33.30 17.54 -23.29
CA LEU A 208 -34.23 16.78 -22.46
C LEU A 208 -33.72 15.35 -22.22
N ALA A 209 -33.09 14.73 -23.22
CA ALA A 209 -32.48 13.41 -23.08
C ALA A 209 -31.32 13.37 -22.07
N LYS A 210 -30.61 14.49 -21.85
CA LYS A 210 -29.58 14.58 -20.78
C LYS A 210 -30.21 14.44 -19.40
N ILE A 211 -31.33 15.14 -19.17
CA ILE A 211 -32.06 15.10 -17.89
C ILE A 211 -32.62 13.69 -17.69
N SER A 212 -33.34 13.17 -18.69
CA SER A 212 -33.95 11.84 -18.59
C SER A 212 -32.88 10.75 -18.43
N GLY A 213 -31.78 10.80 -19.19
CA GLY A 213 -30.68 9.86 -19.07
C GLY A 213 -30.04 9.83 -17.68
N THR A 214 -29.91 11.00 -17.03
CA THR A 214 -29.39 11.07 -15.65
C THR A 214 -30.39 10.47 -14.67
N ILE A 215 -31.68 10.76 -14.81
CA ILE A 215 -32.74 10.15 -13.97
C ILE A 215 -32.77 8.64 -14.19
N ASP A 216 -32.76 8.17 -15.43
CA ASP A 216 -32.82 6.75 -15.81
C ASP A 216 -31.62 5.96 -15.27
N SER A 217 -30.44 6.60 -15.16
CA SER A 217 -29.23 5.98 -14.62
C SER A 217 -29.37 5.52 -13.16
N VAL A 218 -30.28 6.15 -12.40
CA VAL A 218 -30.56 5.81 -11.00
C VAL A 218 -31.94 5.22 -10.80
N ASN A 219 -32.93 5.61 -11.61
CA ASN A 219 -34.31 5.12 -11.49
C ASN A 219 -34.46 3.66 -11.92
N ASN A 220 -33.61 3.17 -12.83
CA ASN A 220 -33.62 1.78 -13.27
C ASN A 220 -32.80 0.85 -12.37
N ASP A 221 -32.12 1.40 -11.36
CA ASP A 221 -31.29 0.64 -10.44
C ASP A 221 -32.11 0.17 -9.22
N LYS A 222 -32.24 -1.15 -9.07
CA LYS A 222 -33.02 -1.77 -7.99
C LYS A 222 -32.50 -1.46 -6.58
N ASP A 223 -31.24 -1.03 -6.44
CA ASP A 223 -30.62 -0.73 -5.15
C ASP A 223 -30.80 0.74 -4.75
N ILE A 224 -31.38 1.57 -5.63
CA ILE A 224 -31.45 3.01 -5.50
C ILE A 224 -32.90 3.47 -5.33
N THR A 225 -33.10 4.48 -4.50
CA THR A 225 -34.39 5.19 -4.39
C THR A 225 -34.16 6.69 -4.51
N ILE A 226 -34.75 7.31 -5.53
CA ILE A 226 -34.75 8.77 -5.68
C ILE A 226 -35.54 9.40 -4.53
N LYS A 227 -34.97 10.43 -3.93
CA LYS A 227 -35.57 11.19 -2.82
C LYS A 227 -36.05 12.57 -3.24
N ASN A 228 -35.34 13.24 -4.14
CA ASN A 228 -35.68 14.56 -4.61
C ASN A 228 -35.05 14.82 -5.98
N VAL A 229 -35.76 15.55 -6.83
CA VAL A 229 -35.20 16.16 -8.06
C VAL A 229 -35.34 17.67 -7.91
N PHE A 230 -34.22 18.36 -7.79
CA PHE A 230 -34.17 19.81 -7.76
C PHE A 230 -33.91 20.35 -9.17
N ILE A 231 -34.60 21.41 -9.57
CA ILE A 231 -34.39 22.11 -10.85
C ILE A 231 -34.30 23.61 -10.61
N LYS A 232 -33.22 24.25 -11.07
CA LYS A 232 -33.06 25.71 -11.07
C LYS A 232 -32.92 26.24 -12.50
N GLY A 233 -33.86 27.07 -12.93
CA GLY A 233 -33.78 27.72 -14.25
C GLY A 233 -33.22 29.12 -14.20
N PHE A 234 -32.51 29.50 -15.25
CA PHE A 234 -31.83 30.78 -15.40
C PHE A 234 -32.31 31.50 -16.66
N ALA A 235 -32.36 32.83 -16.61
CA ALA A 235 -32.44 33.66 -17.79
C ALA A 235 -31.18 34.53 -17.91
N SER A 236 -30.93 34.99 -19.12
CA SER A 236 -29.80 35.85 -19.45
C SER A 236 -30.15 37.32 -19.19
N PRO A 237 -29.15 38.17 -18.87
CA PRO A 237 -29.37 39.58 -18.52
C PRO A 237 -29.59 40.43 -19.78
N GLU A 238 -30.70 40.20 -20.47
CA GLU A 238 -31.22 41.09 -21.52
C GLU A 238 -32.69 41.41 -21.34
N GLY A 239 -33.08 42.64 -21.68
CA GLY A 239 -34.45 43.09 -21.48
C GLY A 239 -34.70 43.51 -20.04
N SER A 240 -35.96 43.52 -19.61
CA SER A 240 -36.31 43.93 -18.25
C SER A 240 -36.23 42.76 -17.28
N TRP A 241 -35.77 43.06 -16.07
CA TRP A 241 -35.69 42.11 -14.97
C TRP A 241 -37.03 41.39 -14.72
N ALA A 242 -38.15 42.13 -14.77
CA ALA A 242 -39.49 41.56 -14.57
C ALA A 242 -39.88 40.55 -15.67
N LEU A 243 -39.42 40.76 -16.92
CA LEU A 243 -39.63 39.80 -18.00
C LEU A 243 -38.77 38.56 -17.76
N ASN A 244 -37.52 38.74 -17.38
CA ASN A 244 -36.58 37.67 -17.12
C ASN A 244 -37.01 36.81 -15.94
N GLU A 245 -37.50 37.41 -14.85
CA GLU A 245 -38.12 36.71 -13.72
C GLU A 245 -39.28 35.83 -14.18
N ARG A 246 -40.22 36.39 -14.94
CA ARG A 246 -41.38 35.66 -15.47
C ARG A 246 -40.95 34.47 -16.34
N LEU A 247 -39.95 34.67 -17.20
CA LEU A 247 -39.45 33.64 -18.09
C LEU A 247 -38.70 32.53 -17.34
N ALA A 248 -37.77 32.89 -16.44
CA ALA A 248 -37.01 31.92 -15.66
C ALA A 248 -37.93 31.05 -14.80
N LYS A 249 -38.88 31.68 -14.08
CA LYS A 249 -39.88 30.97 -13.27
C LYS A 249 -40.77 30.07 -14.12
N GLY A 250 -41.41 30.62 -15.16
CA GLY A 250 -42.36 29.87 -15.98
C GLY A 250 -41.72 28.71 -16.77
N ARG A 251 -40.48 28.88 -17.24
CA ARG A 251 -39.72 27.82 -17.93
C ARG A 251 -39.31 26.71 -16.97
N THR A 252 -38.90 27.06 -15.75
CA THR A 252 -38.60 26.08 -14.70
C THR A 252 -39.84 25.27 -14.32
N GLU A 253 -40.99 25.93 -14.14
CA GLU A 253 -42.27 25.26 -13.87
C GLU A 253 -42.70 24.33 -15.01
N ALA A 254 -42.49 24.74 -16.27
CA ALA A 254 -42.76 23.90 -17.42
C ALA A 254 -41.85 22.67 -17.47
N LEU A 255 -40.57 22.82 -17.12
CA LEU A 255 -39.61 21.70 -17.06
C LEU A 255 -39.94 20.75 -15.91
N LYS A 256 -40.25 21.27 -14.72
CA LYS A 256 -40.76 20.45 -13.60
C LYS A 256 -41.95 19.62 -14.06
N LYS A 257 -42.95 20.25 -14.70
CA LYS A 257 -44.14 19.53 -15.17
C LYS A 257 -43.80 18.46 -16.20
N TYR A 258 -42.93 18.77 -17.16
CA TYR A 258 -42.49 17.81 -18.17
C TYR A 258 -41.85 16.56 -17.54
N VAL A 259 -40.88 16.75 -16.63
CA VAL A 259 -40.20 15.63 -15.94
C VAL A 259 -41.17 14.87 -15.03
N GLN A 260 -42.01 15.59 -14.29
CA GLN A 260 -43.02 14.98 -13.41
C GLN A 260 -44.00 14.11 -14.21
N ASP A 261 -44.48 14.58 -15.35
CA ASP A 261 -45.41 13.84 -16.21
C ASP A 261 -44.73 12.64 -16.89
N LEU A 262 -43.44 12.76 -17.24
CA LEU A 262 -42.66 11.69 -17.86
C LEU A 262 -42.44 10.50 -16.90
N TYR A 263 -42.04 10.79 -15.66
CA TYR A 263 -41.71 9.77 -14.65
C TYR A 263 -42.84 9.45 -13.68
N LYS A 264 -43.97 10.17 -13.76
CA LYS A 264 -45.10 10.07 -12.81
C LYS A 264 -44.68 10.30 -11.36
N PHE A 265 -43.72 11.19 -11.14
CA PHE A 265 -43.26 11.54 -9.80
C PHE A 265 -44.36 12.23 -8.99
N ALA A 266 -44.33 12.01 -7.67
CA ALA A 266 -45.22 12.69 -6.73
C ALA A 266 -45.01 14.22 -6.79
N PRO A 267 -46.04 15.05 -6.50
CA PRO A 267 -45.94 16.51 -6.64
C PRO A 267 -44.82 17.20 -5.87
N ASP A 268 -44.42 16.61 -4.75
CA ASP A 268 -43.39 17.05 -3.81
C ASP A 268 -41.99 16.49 -4.13
N MET A 269 -41.90 15.47 -5.00
CA MET A 269 -40.62 14.87 -5.40
C MET A 269 -39.74 15.83 -6.21
N ILE A 270 -40.34 16.79 -6.94
CA ILE A 270 -39.60 17.79 -7.70
C ILE A 270 -39.70 19.15 -7.03
N THR A 271 -38.56 19.67 -6.59
CA THR A 271 -38.43 21.04 -6.04
C THR A 271 -37.79 21.97 -7.06
N THR A 272 -38.12 23.26 -7.00
CA THR A 272 -37.68 24.22 -8.02
C THR A 272 -37.22 25.53 -7.44
N SER A 273 -36.24 26.16 -8.09
CA SER A 273 -35.81 27.54 -7.87
C SER A 273 -35.63 28.24 -9.22
N TYR A 274 -35.45 29.55 -9.23
CA TYR A 274 -35.13 30.29 -10.45
C TYR A 274 -34.19 31.45 -10.15
N GLU A 275 -33.38 31.80 -11.14
CA GLU A 275 -32.58 33.02 -11.16
C GLU A 275 -33.08 33.90 -12.32
N PRO A 276 -33.63 35.09 -12.03
CA PRO A 276 -34.07 36.00 -13.09
C PRO A 276 -32.95 36.32 -14.08
N GLU A 277 -31.72 36.57 -13.62
CA GLU A 277 -30.61 36.92 -14.49
C GLU A 277 -29.30 36.30 -14.02
N ASP A 278 -28.66 35.48 -14.85
CA ASP A 278 -27.40 34.80 -14.53
C ASP A 278 -26.18 35.73 -14.66
N TRP A 279 -26.10 36.72 -13.77
CA TRP A 279 -24.97 37.64 -13.66
C TRP A 279 -23.66 36.92 -13.29
N SER A 280 -23.76 35.84 -12.51
CA SER A 280 -22.59 35.03 -12.12
C SER A 280 -22.01 34.29 -13.32
N GLY A 281 -22.86 33.69 -14.16
CA GLY A 281 -22.47 33.07 -15.42
C GLY A 281 -21.90 34.08 -16.41
N LEU A 282 -22.54 35.26 -16.54
CA LEU A 282 -22.02 36.34 -17.37
C LEU A 282 -20.61 36.77 -16.92
N ARG A 283 -20.41 36.97 -15.61
CA ARG A 283 -19.10 37.32 -15.05
C ARG A 283 -18.01 36.33 -15.45
N LYS A 284 -18.25 35.03 -15.22
CA LYS A 284 -17.31 33.94 -15.57
C LYS A 284 -16.98 33.91 -17.07
N TYR A 285 -17.97 34.14 -17.92
CA TYR A 285 -17.75 34.20 -19.36
C TYR A 285 -16.89 35.41 -19.74
N VAL A 286 -17.22 36.61 -19.24
CA VAL A 286 -16.46 37.84 -19.54
C VAL A 286 -15.01 37.72 -19.06
N GLU A 287 -14.80 37.15 -17.87
CA GLU A 287 -13.47 36.93 -17.28
C GLU A 287 -12.55 36.06 -18.16
N SER A 288 -13.10 35.12 -18.92
CA SER A 288 -12.36 34.25 -19.85
C SER A 288 -12.39 34.73 -21.31
N SER A 289 -13.11 35.82 -21.61
CA SER A 289 -13.31 36.33 -22.97
C SER A 289 -12.18 37.25 -23.45
N THR A 290 -12.22 37.56 -24.75
CA THR A 290 -11.35 38.52 -25.44
C THR A 290 -12.07 39.82 -25.82
N LEU A 291 -13.12 40.19 -25.08
CA LEU A 291 -13.89 41.42 -25.31
C LEU A 291 -13.00 42.66 -25.22
N ALA A 292 -13.28 43.68 -26.05
CA ALA A 292 -12.45 44.88 -26.09
C ALA A 292 -12.56 45.69 -24.79
N ALA A 293 -13.77 45.83 -24.25
CA ALA A 293 -14.02 46.51 -22.98
C ALA A 293 -14.17 45.57 -21.79
N LYS A 294 -13.49 44.40 -21.79
CA LYS A 294 -13.59 43.35 -20.77
C LYS A 294 -13.59 43.87 -19.33
N ASP A 295 -12.54 44.58 -18.92
CA ASP A 295 -12.37 45.02 -17.53
C ASP A 295 -13.49 46.00 -17.11
N ASN A 296 -13.85 46.93 -18.01
CA ASN A 296 -14.95 47.87 -17.75
C ASN A 296 -16.31 47.17 -17.64
N ILE A 297 -16.54 46.10 -18.40
CA ILE A 297 -17.76 45.30 -18.32
C ILE A 297 -17.79 44.51 -17.00
N LEU A 298 -16.66 43.96 -16.56
CA LEU A 298 -16.55 43.31 -15.25
C LEU A 298 -16.85 44.28 -14.11
N ASP A 299 -16.32 45.50 -14.15
CA ASP A 299 -16.61 46.52 -13.14
C ASP A 299 -18.11 46.85 -13.04
N ILE A 300 -18.83 46.84 -14.17
CA ILE A 300 -20.28 47.05 -14.18
C ILE A 300 -21.01 45.84 -13.59
N ILE A 301 -20.60 44.63 -13.97
CA ILE A 301 -21.17 43.38 -13.45
C ILE A 301 -21.01 43.30 -11.93
N ASP A 302 -19.84 43.66 -11.41
CA ASP A 302 -19.49 43.58 -10.00
C ASP A 302 -20.01 44.78 -9.17
N SER A 303 -20.60 45.79 -9.82
CA SER A 303 -21.15 46.98 -9.13
C SER A 303 -22.46 46.70 -8.37
N ASP A 304 -22.82 47.60 -7.45
CA ASP A 304 -24.09 47.56 -6.69
C ASP A 304 -25.31 48.09 -7.45
N GLN A 305 -25.17 48.34 -8.76
CA GLN A 305 -26.26 48.86 -9.58
C GLN A 305 -27.40 47.84 -9.74
N LYS A 306 -28.60 48.34 -10.01
CA LYS A 306 -29.74 47.46 -10.33
C LYS A 306 -29.49 46.69 -11.64
N PRO A 307 -29.99 45.46 -11.77
CA PRO A 307 -29.74 44.63 -12.96
C PRO A 307 -30.07 45.32 -14.30
N ASP A 308 -31.25 45.92 -14.43
CA ASP A 308 -31.63 46.71 -15.62
C ASP A 308 -30.65 47.86 -15.93
N SER A 309 -30.10 48.50 -14.88
CA SER A 309 -29.12 49.58 -15.05
C SER A 309 -27.77 49.04 -15.54
N LYS A 310 -27.33 47.87 -15.04
CA LYS A 310 -26.13 47.20 -15.52
C LYS A 310 -26.26 46.85 -17.01
N GLU A 311 -27.36 46.20 -17.39
CA GLU A 311 -27.66 45.82 -18.78
C GLU A 311 -27.66 47.05 -19.70
N TRP A 312 -28.35 48.12 -19.29
CA TRP A 312 -28.46 49.34 -20.08
C TRP A 312 -27.11 50.04 -20.27
N ILE A 313 -26.26 50.08 -19.23
CA ILE A 313 -24.92 50.68 -19.33
C ILE A 313 -24.05 49.87 -20.28
N ILE A 314 -24.02 48.54 -20.15
CA ILE A 314 -23.22 47.68 -21.03
C ILE A 314 -23.69 47.86 -22.48
N LYS A 315 -25.00 47.80 -22.71
CA LYS A 315 -25.62 47.97 -24.03
C LYS A 315 -25.35 49.32 -24.68
N SER A 316 -25.40 50.40 -23.89
CA SER A 316 -25.27 51.77 -24.41
C SER A 316 -23.81 52.19 -24.60
N LYS A 317 -22.92 51.81 -23.68
CA LYS A 317 -21.50 52.20 -23.73
C LYS A 317 -20.65 51.26 -24.58
N TYR A 318 -21.01 49.98 -24.66
CA TYR A 318 -20.23 48.95 -25.36
C TYR A 318 -21.10 48.17 -26.36
N PRO A 319 -21.69 48.82 -27.39
CA PRO A 319 -22.66 48.18 -28.28
C PRO A 319 -22.09 47.00 -29.08
N GLU A 320 -20.82 47.03 -29.48
CA GLU A 320 -20.19 45.93 -30.20
C GLU A 320 -19.93 44.71 -29.29
N ASP A 321 -19.39 44.93 -28.09
CA ASP A 321 -19.20 43.86 -27.10
C ASP A 321 -20.55 43.30 -26.63
N TYR A 322 -21.57 44.14 -26.44
CA TYR A 322 -22.93 43.69 -26.12
C TYR A 322 -23.54 42.84 -27.24
N ARG A 323 -23.35 43.22 -28.51
CA ARG A 323 -23.79 42.41 -29.66
C ARG A 323 -23.08 41.05 -29.70
N TYR A 324 -21.80 41.02 -29.36
CA TYR A 324 -21.05 39.77 -29.22
C TYR A 324 -21.59 38.91 -28.06
N LEU A 325 -21.82 39.49 -26.88
CA LEU A 325 -22.40 38.80 -25.72
C LEU A 325 -23.79 38.23 -26.04
N LEU A 326 -24.64 39.00 -26.69
CA LEU A 326 -25.98 38.59 -27.09
C LEU A 326 -25.98 37.38 -28.03
N ALA A 327 -24.99 37.30 -28.93
CA ALA A 327 -24.88 36.21 -29.90
C ALA A 327 -24.18 34.96 -29.34
N ASN A 328 -23.15 35.13 -28.51
CA ASN A 328 -22.23 34.04 -28.14
C ASN A 328 -22.29 33.63 -26.66
N CYS A 329 -22.72 34.52 -25.76
CA CYS A 329 -22.75 34.28 -24.32
C CYS A 329 -24.19 34.05 -23.81
N TYR A 330 -25.09 34.99 -24.07
CA TYR A 330 -26.44 35.01 -23.48
C TYR A 330 -27.25 33.73 -23.77
N PRO A 331 -27.18 33.09 -24.96
CA PRO A 331 -27.84 31.80 -25.17
C PRO A 331 -27.43 30.72 -24.15
N ALA A 332 -26.15 30.68 -23.75
CA ALA A 332 -25.64 29.72 -22.76
C ALA A 332 -25.97 30.12 -21.31
N LEU A 333 -26.40 31.36 -21.05
CA LEU A 333 -26.89 31.77 -19.73
C LEU A 333 -28.36 31.38 -19.51
N ARG A 334 -29.06 30.95 -20.56
CA ARG A 334 -30.43 30.43 -20.49
C ARG A 334 -30.41 28.91 -20.30
N HIS A 335 -30.10 28.48 -19.10
CA HIS A 335 -29.94 27.07 -18.78
C HIS A 335 -30.81 26.63 -17.60
N SER A 336 -30.92 25.33 -17.42
CA SER A 336 -31.57 24.71 -16.26
C SER A 336 -30.61 23.72 -15.63
N ASP A 337 -30.19 24.03 -14.41
CA ASP A 337 -29.42 23.13 -13.58
C ASP A 337 -30.36 22.18 -12.85
N TYR A 338 -29.96 20.92 -12.71
CA TYR A 338 -30.72 19.92 -11.97
C TYR A 338 -29.83 19.10 -11.06
N VAL A 339 -30.40 18.65 -9.94
CA VAL A 339 -29.77 17.77 -8.96
C VAL A 339 -30.75 16.66 -8.61
N ILE A 340 -30.29 15.43 -8.62
CA ILE A 340 -31.08 14.24 -8.28
C ILE A 340 -30.47 13.67 -7.02
N ASP A 341 -31.16 13.83 -5.90
CA ASP A 341 -30.78 13.26 -4.62
C ASP A 341 -31.39 11.86 -4.50
N TYR A 342 -30.57 10.88 -4.16
CA TYR A 342 -30.99 9.49 -4.03
C TYR A 342 -30.25 8.79 -2.90
N VAL A 343 -30.83 7.67 -2.47
CA VAL A 343 -30.25 6.84 -1.43
C VAL A 343 -30.00 5.45 -2.00
N ILE A 344 -28.90 4.84 -1.58
CA ILE A 344 -28.57 3.46 -1.89
C ILE A 344 -28.91 2.63 -0.66
N ARG A 345 -29.62 1.51 -0.84
CA ARG A 345 -29.93 0.61 0.28
C ARG A 345 -28.65 0.02 0.88
N ASP A 346 -28.73 -0.42 2.13
CA ASP A 346 -27.65 -1.16 2.77
C ASP A 346 -27.57 -2.60 2.23
N PHE A 347 -26.33 -3.09 2.13
CA PHE A 347 -26.00 -4.46 1.74
C PHE A 347 -25.66 -5.23 3.01
N ASN A 348 -26.53 -6.17 3.39
CA ASN A 348 -26.50 -6.77 4.72
C ASN A 348 -25.73 -8.10 4.78
N THR A 349 -25.27 -8.63 3.65
CA THR A 349 -24.53 -9.90 3.59
C THR A 349 -23.17 -9.71 2.94
N VAL A 350 -22.18 -10.45 3.42
CA VAL A 350 -20.80 -10.42 2.89
C VAL A 350 -20.75 -10.79 1.41
N ASP A 351 -21.50 -11.81 0.99
CA ASP A 351 -21.51 -12.28 -0.40
C ASP A 351 -22.04 -11.21 -1.34
N GLU A 352 -23.10 -10.50 -0.93
CA GLU A 352 -23.64 -9.38 -1.68
C GLU A 352 -22.64 -8.22 -1.75
N ILE A 353 -22.03 -7.83 -0.62
CA ILE A 353 -21.00 -6.77 -0.60
C ILE A 353 -19.84 -7.16 -1.53
N LYS A 354 -19.43 -8.42 -1.56
CA LYS A 354 -18.36 -8.91 -2.43
C LYS A 354 -18.72 -8.78 -3.92
N GLU A 355 -19.94 -9.14 -4.31
CA GLU A 355 -20.43 -9.00 -5.68
C GLU A 355 -20.52 -7.53 -6.11
N ILE A 356 -21.07 -6.67 -5.23
CA ILE A 356 -21.17 -5.23 -5.49
C ILE A 356 -19.79 -4.59 -5.55
N MET A 357 -18.82 -5.00 -4.72
CA MET A 357 -17.45 -4.48 -4.79
C MET A 357 -16.81 -4.77 -6.15
N ALA A 358 -17.11 -5.92 -6.75
CA ALA A 358 -16.57 -6.31 -8.05
C ALA A 358 -17.24 -5.57 -9.23
N THR A 359 -18.51 -5.20 -9.10
CA THR A 359 -19.33 -4.70 -10.22
C THR A 359 -19.67 -3.21 -10.12
N ALA A 360 -19.95 -2.71 -8.92
CA ALA A 360 -20.37 -1.34 -8.64
C ALA A 360 -19.88 -0.86 -7.25
N PRO A 361 -18.55 -0.80 -7.00
CA PRO A 361 -17.99 -0.50 -5.68
C PRO A 361 -18.38 0.88 -5.12
N HIS A 362 -18.74 1.84 -5.98
CA HIS A 362 -19.21 3.17 -5.59
C HIS A 362 -20.55 3.15 -4.82
N LYS A 363 -21.28 2.02 -4.83
CA LYS A 363 -22.49 1.80 -4.04
C LYS A 363 -22.23 1.41 -2.59
N LEU A 364 -21.03 0.93 -2.29
CA LEU A 364 -20.68 0.42 -0.98
C LEU A 364 -20.24 1.56 -0.06
N SER A 365 -20.67 1.50 1.19
CA SER A 365 -20.12 2.32 2.25
C SER A 365 -18.72 1.87 2.63
N LEU A 366 -17.95 2.76 3.25
CA LEU A 366 -16.67 2.39 3.87
C LEU A 366 -16.84 1.30 4.93
N GLN A 367 -17.96 1.31 5.66
CA GLN A 367 -18.23 0.30 6.68
C GLN A 367 -18.53 -1.07 6.07
N GLU A 368 -19.29 -1.15 4.98
CA GLU A 368 -19.56 -2.39 4.25
C GLU A 368 -18.26 -2.99 3.69
N LEU A 369 -17.41 -2.16 3.10
CA LEU A 369 -16.07 -2.57 2.68
C LEU A 369 -15.24 -3.07 3.88
N TYR A 370 -15.26 -2.37 5.02
CA TYR A 370 -14.55 -2.83 6.21
C TYR A 370 -15.07 -4.19 6.70
N ILE A 371 -16.39 -4.41 6.71
CA ILE A 371 -17.00 -5.71 7.07
C ILE A 371 -16.54 -6.82 6.12
N LEU A 372 -16.47 -6.54 4.82
CA LEU A 372 -15.95 -7.49 3.83
C LEU A 372 -14.48 -7.80 4.08
N ALA A 373 -13.65 -6.82 4.43
CA ALA A 373 -12.24 -7.04 4.74
C ALA A 373 -12.05 -8.02 5.91
N GLN A 374 -12.91 -7.97 6.93
CA GLN A 374 -12.84 -8.87 8.11
C GLN A 374 -13.06 -10.37 7.77
N GLN A 375 -13.47 -10.69 6.55
CA GLN A 375 -13.68 -12.07 6.08
C GLN A 375 -12.42 -12.69 5.48
N TYR A 376 -11.39 -11.88 5.28
CA TYR A 376 -10.12 -12.30 4.72
C TYR A 376 -9.03 -12.26 5.79
N GLU A 377 -8.01 -13.10 5.62
CA GLU A 377 -6.81 -13.04 6.45
C GLU A 377 -6.10 -11.70 6.24
N ALA A 378 -5.72 -11.02 7.33
CA ALA A 378 -4.96 -9.78 7.25
C ALA A 378 -3.66 -10.00 6.45
N GLY A 379 -3.30 -9.07 5.57
CA GLY A 379 -2.17 -9.24 4.64
C GLY A 379 -2.47 -10.04 3.37
N SER A 380 -3.60 -10.75 3.27
CA SER A 380 -3.97 -11.46 2.04
C SER A 380 -4.21 -10.48 0.87
N LYS A 381 -4.16 -11.00 -0.36
CA LYS A 381 -4.40 -10.19 -1.56
C LYS A 381 -5.82 -9.61 -1.56
N GLU A 382 -6.78 -10.42 -1.14
CA GLU A 382 -8.19 -10.09 -1.04
C GLU A 382 -8.43 -8.99 0.00
N PHE A 383 -7.86 -9.15 1.20
CA PHE A 383 -7.90 -8.15 2.27
C PHE A 383 -7.37 -6.79 1.80
N ASN A 384 -6.18 -6.79 1.19
CA ASN A 384 -5.55 -5.57 0.69
C ASN A 384 -6.36 -4.91 -0.44
N ASN A 385 -6.94 -5.70 -1.34
CA ASN A 385 -7.76 -5.20 -2.43
C ASN A 385 -9.02 -4.46 -1.95
N VAL A 386 -9.58 -4.86 -0.80
CA VAL A 386 -10.74 -4.17 -0.21
C VAL A 386 -10.35 -2.75 0.21
N PHE A 387 -9.23 -2.57 0.93
CA PHE A 387 -8.79 -1.24 1.35
C PHE A 387 -8.30 -0.36 0.20
N GLU A 388 -7.67 -0.95 -0.82
CA GLU A 388 -7.36 -0.23 -2.06
C GLU A 388 -8.64 0.25 -2.78
N THR A 389 -9.69 -0.56 -2.79
CA THR A 389 -10.98 -0.17 -3.37
C THR A 389 -11.63 0.94 -2.54
N ALA A 390 -11.60 0.82 -1.22
CA ALA A 390 -12.13 1.82 -0.29
C ALA A 390 -11.50 3.20 -0.53
N VAL A 391 -10.18 3.32 -0.56
CA VAL A 391 -9.51 4.62 -0.76
C VAL A 391 -9.71 5.18 -2.17
N LYS A 392 -9.96 4.33 -3.18
CA LYS A 392 -10.33 4.81 -4.54
C LYS A 392 -11.73 5.41 -4.56
N MET A 393 -12.68 4.83 -3.84
CA MET A 393 -14.06 5.34 -3.75
C MET A 393 -14.17 6.55 -2.82
N TYR A 394 -13.31 6.62 -1.80
CA TYR A 394 -13.31 7.66 -0.77
C TYR A 394 -11.93 8.30 -0.60
N PRO A 395 -11.39 8.98 -1.63
CA PRO A 395 -10.01 9.48 -1.62
C PRO A 395 -9.75 10.58 -0.59
N GLY A 396 -10.80 11.31 -0.17
CA GLY A 396 -10.71 12.35 0.84
C GLY A 396 -10.97 11.87 2.28
N ASP A 397 -11.35 10.60 2.49
CA ASP A 397 -11.68 10.10 3.82
C ASP A 397 -10.40 9.70 4.60
N VAL A 398 -10.26 10.23 5.81
CA VAL A 398 -9.06 10.02 6.64
C VAL A 398 -8.90 8.57 7.09
N THR A 399 -10.02 7.86 7.33
CA THR A 399 -10.00 6.46 7.78
C THR A 399 -9.69 5.51 6.64
N ALA A 400 -10.26 5.76 5.45
CA ALA A 400 -9.96 5.01 4.24
C ALA A 400 -8.47 5.11 3.88
N ASN A 401 -7.91 6.32 3.95
CA ASN A 401 -6.48 6.55 3.72
C ASN A 401 -5.61 5.89 4.79
N LEU A 402 -5.96 5.98 6.07
CA LEU A 402 -5.24 5.29 7.15
C LEU A 402 -5.18 3.77 6.92
N ASN A 403 -6.33 3.14 6.67
CA ASN A 403 -6.39 1.71 6.46
C ASN A 403 -5.68 1.27 5.18
N ALA A 404 -5.76 2.05 4.10
CA ALA A 404 -5.02 1.79 2.87
C ALA A 404 -3.50 1.92 3.07
N ALA A 405 -3.05 2.83 3.94
CA ALA A 405 -1.64 2.93 4.32
C ALA A 405 -1.15 1.67 5.04
N ASN A 406 -1.94 1.13 5.97
CA ASN A 406 -1.61 -0.11 6.66
C ASN A 406 -1.52 -1.29 5.67
N ALA A 407 -2.51 -1.44 4.79
CA ALA A 407 -2.52 -2.46 3.74
C ALA A 407 -1.32 -2.31 2.77
N ALA A 408 -0.90 -1.08 2.49
CA ALA A 408 0.31 -0.83 1.69
C ALA A 408 1.58 -1.26 2.44
N MET A 409 1.69 -0.98 3.74
CA MET A 409 2.81 -1.44 4.59
C MET A 409 2.88 -2.98 4.66
N GLU A 410 1.77 -3.69 4.75
CA GLU A 410 1.76 -5.18 4.73
C GLU A 410 2.40 -5.75 3.47
N ARG A 411 2.22 -5.08 2.34
CA ARG A 411 2.81 -5.47 1.06
C ARG A 411 4.18 -4.85 0.78
N LYS A 412 4.78 -4.20 1.78
CA LYS A 412 6.05 -3.46 1.68
C LYS A 412 6.03 -2.33 0.64
N ASP A 413 4.85 -1.82 0.28
CA ASP A 413 4.70 -0.61 -0.55
C ASP A 413 4.79 0.65 0.32
N LEU A 414 6.02 1.01 0.69
CA LEU A 414 6.27 2.13 1.59
C LEU A 414 5.95 3.48 0.94
N VAL A 415 6.08 3.59 -0.39
CA VAL A 415 5.76 4.81 -1.15
C VAL A 415 4.24 5.02 -1.19
N GLY A 416 3.47 3.96 -1.45
CA GLY A 416 2.03 3.99 -1.37
C GLY A 416 1.54 4.32 0.04
N ALA A 417 2.14 3.70 1.06
CA ALA A 417 1.82 3.98 2.46
C ALA A 417 2.04 5.45 2.82
N GLU A 418 3.18 6.03 2.44
CA GLU A 418 3.49 7.44 2.67
C GLU A 418 2.45 8.36 2.01
N ARG A 419 2.11 8.09 0.74
CA ARG A 419 1.10 8.86 0.00
C ARG A 419 -0.27 8.83 0.69
N TYR A 420 -0.73 7.66 1.14
CA TYR A 420 -2.00 7.58 1.85
C TYR A 420 -1.95 8.27 3.22
N LEU A 421 -0.83 8.16 3.95
CA LEU A 421 -0.67 8.83 5.24
C LEU A 421 -0.68 10.35 5.16
N MET A 422 -0.39 10.96 4.01
CA MET A 422 -0.59 12.41 3.81
C MET A 422 -2.06 12.84 3.99
N HIS A 423 -3.00 11.95 3.73
CA HIS A 423 -4.44 12.19 3.79
C HIS A 423 -5.12 11.51 4.99
N ALA A 424 -4.37 10.82 5.86
CA ALA A 424 -4.90 10.07 7.00
C ALA A 424 -5.19 10.93 8.26
N GLY A 425 -5.03 12.25 8.18
CA GLY A 425 -5.24 13.16 9.32
C GLY A 425 -4.25 12.93 10.48
N THR A 426 -4.64 13.33 11.68
CA THR A 426 -3.76 13.37 12.88
C THR A 426 -4.33 12.57 14.06
N SER A 427 -5.16 11.55 13.80
CA SER A 427 -5.64 10.67 14.87
C SER A 427 -4.46 9.91 15.52
N PRO A 428 -4.60 9.43 16.77
CA PRO A 428 -3.57 8.60 17.42
C PRO A 428 -3.16 7.39 16.56
N GLN A 429 -4.11 6.77 15.88
CA GLN A 429 -3.86 5.65 14.96
C GLN A 429 -3.08 6.08 13.72
N ALA A 430 -3.34 7.28 13.18
CA ALA A 430 -2.57 7.81 12.06
C ALA A 430 -1.13 8.19 12.46
N ILE A 431 -0.91 8.70 13.68
CA ILE A 431 0.43 8.92 14.25
C ILE A 431 1.15 7.58 14.40
N TYR A 432 0.47 6.57 14.94
CA TYR A 432 1.01 5.22 15.10
C TYR A 432 1.37 4.56 13.75
N ALA A 433 0.54 4.74 12.71
CA ALA A 433 0.84 4.24 11.37
C ALA A 433 2.07 4.94 10.75
N ARG A 434 2.25 6.25 10.98
CA ARG A 434 3.48 6.98 10.59
C ARG A 434 4.71 6.47 11.33
N ALA A 435 4.57 6.13 12.62
CA ALA A 435 5.65 5.53 13.40
C ALA A 435 6.08 4.17 12.82
N ASN A 436 5.12 3.32 12.46
CA ASN A 436 5.37 2.04 11.79
C ASN A 436 6.08 2.25 10.45
N LEU A 437 5.61 3.19 9.62
CA LEU A 437 6.26 3.50 8.34
C LEU A 437 7.72 3.97 8.54
N ALA A 438 7.95 4.88 9.48
CA ALA A 438 9.30 5.37 9.80
C ALA A 438 10.21 4.22 10.26
N ALA A 439 9.71 3.29 11.08
CA ALA A 439 10.47 2.12 11.52
C ALA A 439 10.81 1.18 10.35
N MET A 440 9.86 0.93 9.45
CA MET A 440 10.10 0.14 8.22
C MET A 440 11.10 0.80 7.27
N GLN A 441 11.17 2.14 7.28
CA GLN A 441 12.17 2.92 6.54
C GLN A 441 13.51 3.06 7.28
N LEU A 442 13.69 2.37 8.42
CA LEU A 442 14.87 2.44 9.29
C LEU A 442 15.17 3.86 9.85
N LYS A 443 14.18 4.74 9.88
CA LYS A 443 14.24 6.06 10.53
C LYS A 443 13.93 5.92 12.02
N LEU A 444 14.80 5.21 12.74
CA LEU A 444 14.49 4.68 14.08
C LEU A 444 14.21 5.77 15.11
N ASP A 445 14.91 6.92 15.07
CA ASP A 445 14.68 7.99 16.04
C ASP A 445 13.36 8.73 15.82
N GLU A 446 12.98 8.91 14.55
CA GLU A 446 11.67 9.45 14.18
C GLU A 446 10.55 8.51 14.60
N ALA A 447 10.72 7.22 14.32
CA ALA A 447 9.76 6.18 14.70
C ALA A 447 9.55 6.13 16.22
N GLU A 448 10.64 6.18 17.02
CA GLU A 448 10.55 6.16 18.48
C GLU A 448 9.75 7.34 19.02
N LYS A 449 10.03 8.55 18.53
CA LYS A 449 9.28 9.76 18.91
C LYS A 449 7.79 9.61 18.62
N LEU A 450 7.44 9.16 17.41
CA LEU A 450 6.05 9.00 17.00
C LEU A 450 5.34 7.87 17.77
N PHE A 451 6.03 6.78 18.10
CA PHE A 451 5.46 5.73 18.96
C PHE A 451 5.17 6.23 20.38
N ILE A 452 6.07 7.05 20.95
CA ILE A 452 5.83 7.66 22.28
C ILE A 452 4.60 8.57 22.23
N GLU A 453 4.50 9.41 21.20
CA GLU A 453 3.33 10.28 21.00
C GLU A 453 2.02 9.46 20.86
N ALA A 454 2.04 8.40 20.05
CA ALA A 454 0.89 7.50 19.91
C ALA A 454 0.53 6.79 21.23
N LYS A 455 1.53 6.40 22.03
CA LYS A 455 1.35 5.80 23.35
C LYS A 455 0.68 6.77 24.32
N GLU A 456 1.17 8.00 24.40
CA GLU A 456 0.59 9.05 25.25
C GLU A 456 -0.85 9.36 24.85
N ALA A 457 -1.17 9.22 23.56
CA ALA A 457 -2.51 9.35 23.00
C ALA A 457 -3.39 8.07 23.13
N GLY A 458 -2.89 7.01 23.78
CA GLY A 458 -3.68 5.83 24.17
C GLY A 458 -3.59 4.60 23.26
N ILE A 459 -2.63 4.54 22.32
CA ILE A 459 -2.42 3.35 21.48
C ILE A 459 -1.70 2.25 22.27
N ALA A 460 -2.37 1.12 22.49
CA ALA A 460 -1.85 0.02 23.33
C ALA A 460 -0.66 -0.72 22.69
N GLU A 461 -0.63 -0.83 21.37
CA GLU A 461 0.40 -1.52 20.60
C GLU A 461 1.74 -0.77 20.55
N ALA A 462 1.75 0.50 20.96
CA ALA A 462 2.92 1.36 20.92
C ALA A 462 4.04 0.85 21.84
N ASP A 463 3.73 0.36 23.03
CA ASP A 463 4.73 -0.16 23.97
C ASP A 463 5.54 -1.33 23.39
N ALA A 464 4.85 -2.31 22.81
CA ALA A 464 5.49 -3.45 22.18
C ALA A 464 6.28 -3.04 20.93
N SER A 465 5.83 -2.00 20.21
CA SER A 465 6.53 -1.46 19.04
C SER A 465 7.83 -0.75 19.42
N ILE A 466 7.83 0.02 20.52
CA ILE A 466 9.02 0.67 21.08
C ILE A 466 10.04 -0.40 21.53
N ALA A 467 9.60 -1.46 22.20
CA ALA A 467 10.48 -2.55 22.61
C ALA A 467 11.18 -3.23 21.41
N LYS A 468 10.43 -3.55 20.35
CA LYS A 468 10.99 -4.08 19.09
C LYS A 468 12.01 -3.13 18.48
N LEU A 469 11.73 -1.82 18.50
CA LEU A 469 12.63 -0.81 17.96
C LEU A 469 13.96 -0.73 18.73
N GLN A 470 13.91 -0.88 20.06
CA GLN A 470 15.10 -0.94 20.91
C GLN A 470 15.95 -2.19 20.64
N GLU A 471 15.33 -3.32 20.32
CA GLU A 471 16.05 -4.54 19.91
C GLU A 471 16.73 -4.38 18.55
N LEU A 472 16.18 -3.56 17.64
CA LEU A 472 16.78 -3.24 16.36
C LEU A 472 17.99 -2.30 16.49
N LYS A 473 18.00 -1.42 17.48
CA LYS A 473 19.12 -0.51 17.78
C LYS A 473 20.33 -1.21 18.42
N ARG A 474 20.16 -2.44 18.91
CA ARG A 474 21.21 -3.28 19.54
C ARG A 474 21.82 -4.25 18.54
#